data_AF-A0A9X7DKY2-F1
#
_entry.id   AF-A0A9X7DKY2-F1
#
_cell.length_a   1.000
_cell.length_b   1.000
_cell.length_c   1.000
_cell.angle_alpha   90.00
_cell.angle_beta   90.00
_cell.angle_gamma   90.00
#
_symmetry.space_group_name_H-M   'P 1'
#
loop_
_entity.id
_entity.type
_entity.pdbx_description
1 polymer ?
#
loop_
_entity_poly.entity_id
_entity_poly.type
_entity_poly.pdbx_seq_one_letter_code
_entity_poly.pdbx_strand_id
1 'polypeptide(L)'
;MEKSCYLLKLELNCKNHMIFAIREEIKLVTSLIGYMVLEDVNRPGTPNDFKDLHPVFLKDWDDDRNLIFARIYTFESISEEKIDALIELAETFIEFKPSVNLKVDFFVANEVLKLYEQSWENDMNRIPVYQWLIDANSENPISLANLKMDSLNHLSQDE
;
A
#
# COMPACT_ATOMS: atom_id res chain seq x y z
N MET A 1 12.23 26.19 2.55
CA MET A 1 11.31 25.06 2.35
C MET A 1 10.76 24.68 3.70
N GLU A 2 9.45 24.79 3.87
CA GLU A 2 8.77 24.28 5.06
C GLU A 2 8.71 22.75 4.92
N LYS A 3 9.13 22.01 5.96
CA LYS A 3 9.14 20.53 5.91
C LYS A 3 7.71 20.02 6.10
N SER A 4 7.15 19.38 5.08
CA SER A 4 6.00 18.48 5.24
C SER A 4 6.45 17.22 6.00
N CYS A 5 5.57 16.68 6.84
CA CYS A 5 5.75 15.35 7.45
C CYS A 5 4.67 14.41 6.92
N TYR A 6 5.05 13.16 6.63
CA TYR A 6 4.12 12.11 6.21
C TYR A 6 3.90 11.11 7.34
N LEU A 7 2.63 10.83 7.62
CA LEU A 7 2.19 9.90 8.64
C LEU A 7 1.39 8.79 7.99
N LEU A 8 1.69 7.55 8.37
CA LEU A 8 0.93 6.38 7.95
C LEU A 8 0.04 5.91 9.09
N LYS A 9 -1.25 5.76 8.81
CA LYS A 9 -2.22 5.17 9.73
C LYS A 9 -2.73 3.87 9.16
N LEU A 10 -2.51 2.75 9.85
CA LEU A 10 -3.08 1.46 9.47
C LEU A 10 -4.61 1.53 9.50
N GLU A 11 -5.26 1.19 8.39
CA GLU A 11 -6.73 1.17 8.25
C GLU A 11 -7.28 -0.24 7.98
N LEU A 12 -6.48 -1.13 7.38
CA LEU A 12 -6.84 -2.53 7.15
C LEU A 12 -5.62 -3.42 7.32
N ASN A 13 -5.79 -4.57 7.99
CA ASN A 13 -4.81 -5.64 8.03
C ASN A 13 -5.51 -6.99 7.78
N CYS A 14 -5.28 -7.56 6.60
CA CYS A 14 -5.82 -8.83 6.14
C CYS A 14 -4.70 -9.78 5.76
N LYS A 15 -3.87 -10.15 6.74
CA LYS A 15 -2.79 -11.14 6.66
C LYS A 15 -1.71 -10.78 5.63
N ASN A 16 -2.00 -10.96 4.33
CA ASN A 16 -1.09 -10.66 3.24
C ASN A 16 -1.30 -9.26 2.67
N HIS A 17 -2.40 -8.58 3.03
CA HIS A 17 -2.71 -7.22 2.57
C HIS A 17 -2.78 -6.27 3.77
N MET A 18 -2.07 -5.16 3.71
CA MET A 18 -2.24 -4.05 4.66
C MET A 18 -2.53 -2.77 3.90
N ILE A 19 -3.45 -1.96 4.40
CA ILE A 19 -3.77 -0.64 3.85
C ILE A 19 -3.47 0.40 4.90
N PHE A 20 -2.67 1.38 4.52
CA PHE A 20 -2.34 2.56 5.32
C PHE A 20 -2.92 3.80 4.66
N ALA A 21 -3.59 4.64 5.43
CA ALA A 21 -3.88 6.01 5.03
C ALA A 21 -2.61 6.86 5.12
N ILE A 22 -2.29 7.57 4.03
CA ILE A 22 -1.18 8.51 3.95
C ILE A 22 -1.69 9.90 4.30
N ARG A 23 -1.17 10.46 5.38
CA ARG A 23 -1.52 11.79 5.86
C ARG A 23 -0.33 12.71 5.71
N GLU A 24 -0.57 13.88 5.14
CA GLU A 24 0.41 14.97 5.10
C GLU A 24 0.10 15.95 6.21
N GLU A 25 1.11 16.29 7.01
CA GLU A 25 1.04 17.31 8.04
C GLU A 25 1.82 18.56 7.62
N ILE A 26 1.11 19.69 7.52
CA ILE A 26 1.67 21.01 7.23
C ILE A 26 1.12 21.98 8.28
N LYS A 27 2.00 22.60 9.07
CA LYS A 27 1.62 23.61 10.08
C LYS A 27 0.48 23.16 11.01
N LEU A 28 0.56 21.92 11.51
CA LEU A 28 -0.44 21.28 12.39
C LEU A 28 -1.80 20.95 11.72
N VAL A 29 -1.91 21.14 10.41
CA VAL A 29 -3.06 20.67 9.63
C VAL A 29 -2.70 19.32 9.03
N THR A 30 -3.48 18.30 9.38
CA THR A 30 -3.32 16.95 8.84
C THR A 30 -4.36 16.68 7.76
N SER A 31 -3.91 16.39 6.54
CA SER A 31 -4.77 16.08 5.40
C SER A 31 -4.53 14.65 4.94
N LEU A 32 -5.59 13.91 4.65
CA LEU A 32 -5.48 12.63 3.95
C LEU A 32 -5.15 12.92 2.47
N ILE A 33 -4.04 12.39 1.98
CA ILE A 33 -3.58 12.62 0.60
C ILE A 33 -3.63 11.35 -0.27
N GLY A 34 -3.87 10.20 0.34
CA GLY A 34 -3.90 8.93 -0.36
C GLY A 34 -3.80 7.71 0.55
N TYR A 35 -3.46 6.59 -0.07
CA TYR A 35 -3.32 5.28 0.56
C TYR A 35 -2.06 4.56 0.10
N MET A 36 -1.48 3.75 0.98
CA MET A 36 -0.43 2.80 0.65
C MET A 36 -0.95 1.39 0.92
N VAL A 37 -0.83 0.52 -0.08
CA VAL A 37 -1.20 -0.89 0.01
C VAL A 37 0.06 -1.72 0.00
N LEU A 38 0.28 -2.48 1.06
CA LEU A 38 1.32 -3.50 1.12
C LEU A 38 0.69 -4.86 0.81
N GLU A 39 1.26 -5.58 -0.15
CA GLU A 39 0.86 -6.93 -0.52
C GLU A 39 2.06 -7.88 -0.45
N ASP A 40 1.99 -8.87 0.44
CA ASP A 40 2.90 -10.01 0.45
C ASP A 40 2.40 -11.07 -0.52
N VAL A 41 3.09 -11.21 -1.65
CA VAL A 41 2.66 -12.08 -2.75
C VAL A 41 3.12 -13.51 -2.53
N ASN A 42 4.19 -13.73 -1.74
CA ASN A 42 4.82 -15.02 -1.43
C ASN A 42 4.64 -16.07 -2.54
N ARG A 43 4.93 -15.68 -3.80
CA ARG A 43 4.56 -16.51 -4.95
C ARG A 43 5.56 -17.65 -5.09
N PRO A 44 5.08 -18.88 -5.33
CA PRO A 44 5.98 -19.95 -5.75
C PRO A 44 6.62 -19.54 -7.08
N GLY A 45 7.95 -19.49 -7.13
CA GLY A 45 8.68 -19.20 -8.36
C GLY A 45 8.28 -20.18 -9.47
N THR A 46 7.98 -19.66 -10.65
CA THR A 46 7.58 -20.45 -11.82
C THR A 46 8.66 -20.41 -12.90
N PRO A 47 8.75 -21.43 -13.79
CA PRO A 47 9.71 -21.41 -14.90
C PRO A 47 9.58 -20.21 -15.84
N ASN A 48 8.41 -19.55 -15.88
CA ASN A 48 8.18 -18.36 -16.70
C ASN A 48 8.92 -17.12 -16.19
N ASP A 49 9.31 -17.10 -14.92
CA ASP A 49 10.03 -15.99 -14.29
C ASP A 49 11.50 -15.95 -14.73
N PHE A 50 11.94 -17.00 -15.42
CA PHE A 50 13.32 -17.22 -15.86
C PHE A 50 13.43 -17.35 -17.38
N LYS A 51 12.51 -16.74 -18.15
CA LYS A 51 12.46 -16.88 -19.61
C LYS A 51 13.80 -16.59 -20.31
N ASP A 52 14.63 -15.74 -19.72
CA ASP A 52 15.96 -15.38 -20.23
C ASP A 52 17.13 -15.92 -19.38
N LEU A 53 16.85 -16.67 -18.31
CA LEU A 53 17.84 -17.22 -17.38
C LEU A 53 18.14 -18.69 -17.73
N HIS A 54 18.79 -18.89 -18.87
CA HIS A 54 19.63 -20.07 -19.07
C HIS A 54 20.87 -19.97 -18.15
N PRO A 55 21.39 -21.10 -17.62
CA PRO A 55 22.37 -21.07 -16.55
C PRO A 55 23.69 -20.47 -17.01
N VAL A 56 23.97 -19.25 -16.55
CA VAL A 56 25.33 -18.73 -16.45
C VAL A 56 25.61 -18.58 -14.96
N PHE A 57 26.49 -19.43 -14.46
CA PHE A 57 27.07 -19.32 -13.13
C PHE A 57 27.66 -17.91 -12.97
N LEU A 58 26.98 -16.99 -12.28
CA LEU A 58 27.57 -15.83 -11.56
C LEU A 58 26.47 -14.91 -10.98
N LYS A 59 26.60 -14.68 -9.67
CA LYS A 59 26.26 -13.50 -8.84
C LYS A 59 24.90 -12.80 -9.02
N ASP A 60 24.21 -12.74 -7.88
CA ASP A 60 23.06 -11.89 -7.53
C ASP A 60 21.75 -12.23 -8.25
N TRP A 61 21.01 -13.15 -7.62
CA TRP A 61 19.67 -13.52 -8.05
C TRP A 61 18.66 -12.61 -7.35
N ASP A 62 17.98 -11.77 -8.12
CA ASP A 62 16.72 -11.13 -7.70
C ASP A 62 15.68 -12.22 -7.49
N ASP A 63 15.49 -12.58 -6.22
CA ASP A 63 14.60 -13.65 -5.80
C ASP A 63 13.16 -13.17 -5.55
N ASP A 64 12.32 -13.22 -6.58
CA ASP A 64 10.88 -12.92 -6.48
C ASP A 64 10.10 -13.77 -5.46
N ARG A 65 10.71 -14.81 -4.85
CA ARG A 65 10.06 -15.71 -3.88
C ARG A 65 9.70 -15.02 -2.55
N ASN A 66 10.27 -13.84 -2.26
CA ASN A 66 9.93 -13.01 -1.09
C ASN A 66 9.59 -11.57 -1.52
N LEU A 67 8.66 -11.41 -2.47
CA LEU A 67 8.28 -10.10 -3.00
C LEU A 67 7.12 -9.47 -2.22
N ILE A 68 7.33 -8.25 -1.73
CA ILE A 68 6.29 -7.35 -1.25
C ILE A 68 6.09 -6.25 -2.28
N PHE A 69 4.84 -6.02 -2.68
CA PHE A 69 4.47 -4.81 -3.41
C PHE A 69 4.05 -3.73 -2.43
N ALA A 70 4.61 -2.53 -2.57
CA ALA A 70 4.10 -1.32 -1.96
C ALA A 70 3.48 -0.44 -3.05
N ARG A 71 2.16 -0.33 -3.06
CA ARG A 71 1.44 0.47 -4.04
C ARG A 71 0.91 1.73 -3.39
N ILE A 72 1.38 2.87 -3.85
CA ILE A 72 1.01 4.19 -3.34
C ILE A 72 -0.03 4.79 -4.28
N TYR A 73 -1.18 5.17 -3.74
CA TYR A 73 -2.30 5.78 -4.47
C TYR A 73 -2.58 7.16 -3.88
N THR A 74 -2.26 8.23 -4.60
CA THR A 74 -2.60 9.60 -4.19
C THR A 74 -3.89 10.07 -4.85
N PHE A 75 -4.61 10.98 -4.20
CA PHE A 75 -5.86 11.52 -4.75
C PHE A 75 -5.65 12.48 -5.91
N GLU A 76 -4.48 13.12 -5.95
CA GLU A 76 -4.08 14.07 -6.97
C GLU A 76 -2.59 13.92 -7.28
N SER A 77 -2.15 14.53 -8.37
CA SER A 77 -0.74 14.60 -8.70
C SER A 77 0.02 15.42 -7.65
N ILE A 78 1.13 14.88 -7.17
CA ILE A 78 2.03 15.53 -6.23
C ILE A 78 3.40 15.78 -6.89
N SER A 79 4.23 16.64 -6.31
CA SER A 79 5.56 16.94 -6.83
C SER A 79 6.52 15.75 -6.68
N GLU A 80 7.54 15.67 -7.53
CA GLU A 80 8.59 14.63 -7.48
C GLU A 80 9.21 14.49 -6.09
N GLU A 81 9.53 15.60 -5.42
CA GLU A 81 10.06 15.58 -4.04
C GLU A 81 9.13 14.83 -3.05
N LYS A 82 7.80 14.96 -3.22
CA LYS A 82 6.85 14.25 -2.37
C LYS A 82 6.74 12.77 -2.76
N ILE A 83 6.87 12.46 -4.05
CA ILE A 83 6.90 11.08 -4.54
C ILE A 83 8.11 10.37 -3.92
N ASP A 84 9.30 10.96 -4.01
CA ASP A 84 10.53 10.41 -3.44
C ASP A 84 10.38 10.17 -1.92
N ALA A 85 9.85 11.14 -1.18
CA ALA A 85 9.61 11.00 0.26
C ALA A 85 8.63 9.87 0.61
N LEU A 86 7.59 9.63 -0.20
CA LEU A 86 6.64 8.54 0.01
C LEU A 86 7.23 7.18 -0.39
N ILE A 87 8.10 7.13 -1.40
CA ILE A 87 8.85 5.93 -1.78
C ILE A 87 9.82 5.55 -0.66
N GLU A 88 10.61 6.51 -0.16
CA GLU A 88 11.50 6.30 0.99
C GLU A 88 10.71 5.76 2.20
N LEU A 89 9.53 6.34 2.46
CA LEU A 89 8.67 5.87 3.54
C LEU A 89 8.19 4.43 3.33
N ALA A 90 7.85 4.02 2.10
CA ALA A 90 7.50 2.64 1.79
C ALA A 90 8.69 1.68 1.99
N GLU A 91 9.89 2.11 1.63
CA GLU A 91 11.14 1.34 1.80
C GLU A 91 11.49 1.11 3.28
N THR A 92 11.21 2.08 4.18
CA THR A 92 11.49 1.94 5.62
C THR A 92 10.76 0.77 6.29
N PHE A 93 9.64 0.28 5.74
CA PHE A 93 8.97 -0.90 6.27
C PHE A 93 9.80 -2.19 6.14
N ILE A 94 10.89 -2.15 5.35
CA ILE A 94 11.60 -3.33 4.86
C ILE A 94 13.06 -3.37 5.32
N GLU A 95 13.64 -2.26 5.79
CA GLU A 95 15.02 -2.22 6.33
C GLU A 95 15.30 -3.28 7.41
N PHE A 96 14.27 -3.87 8.03
CA PHE A 96 14.40 -4.92 9.03
C PHE A 96 14.33 -6.37 8.50
N LYS A 97 14.16 -6.60 7.18
CA LYS A 97 14.10 -7.94 6.56
C LYS A 97 14.93 -8.02 5.27
N PRO A 98 16.26 -8.27 5.36
CA PRO A 98 17.17 -8.27 4.20
C PRO A 98 16.93 -9.38 3.17
N SER A 99 15.98 -10.29 3.41
CA SER A 99 15.62 -11.38 2.50
C SER A 99 14.30 -11.13 1.76
N VAL A 100 13.77 -9.90 1.77
CA VAL A 100 12.52 -9.50 1.13
C VAL A 100 12.82 -8.52 0.00
N ASN A 101 12.32 -8.83 -1.21
CA ASN A 101 12.35 -7.92 -2.34
C ASN A 101 11.15 -6.96 -2.23
N LEU A 102 11.40 -5.68 -2.53
CA LEU A 102 10.36 -4.66 -2.58
C LEU A 102 10.19 -4.18 -4.01
N LYS A 103 8.94 -4.06 -4.43
CA LYS A 103 8.58 -3.26 -5.60
C LYS A 103 7.63 -2.16 -5.17
N VAL A 104 8.04 -0.91 -5.40
CA VAL A 104 7.20 0.26 -5.14
C VAL A 104 6.60 0.74 -6.45
N ASP A 105 5.27 0.80 -6.50
CA ASP A 105 4.54 1.38 -7.61
C ASP A 105 3.75 2.60 -7.12
N PHE A 106 3.72 3.66 -7.93
CA PHE A 106 3.04 4.91 -7.60
C PHE A 106 1.93 5.21 -8.61
N PHE A 107 0.75 5.62 -8.11
CA PHE A 107 -0.44 5.89 -8.90
C PHE A 107 -1.16 7.14 -8.41
N VAL A 108 -1.69 7.92 -9.35
CA VAL A 108 -2.70 8.94 -9.07
C VAL A 108 -4.08 8.33 -9.31
N ALA A 109 -4.91 8.26 -8.28
CA ALA A 109 -6.14 7.48 -8.27
C ALA A 109 -7.35 8.32 -7.83
N ASN A 110 -7.84 9.18 -8.72
CA ASN A 110 -9.02 10.02 -8.49
C ASN A 110 -10.28 9.20 -8.14
N GLU A 111 -10.36 7.94 -8.57
CA GLU A 111 -11.48 7.05 -8.25
C GLU A 111 -11.55 6.69 -6.76
N VAL A 112 -10.39 6.56 -6.11
CA VAL A 112 -10.30 6.32 -4.66
C VAL A 112 -10.82 7.51 -3.88
N LEU A 113 -10.54 8.74 -4.35
CA LEU A 113 -11.08 9.96 -3.75
C LEU A 113 -12.61 9.96 -3.81
N LYS A 114 -13.21 9.65 -4.97
CA LYS A 114 -14.67 9.59 -5.11
C LYS A 114 -15.30 8.57 -4.17
N LEU A 115 -14.72 7.37 -4.09
CA LEU A 115 -15.20 6.32 -3.17
C LEU A 115 -15.07 6.75 -1.70
N TYR A 116 -13.98 7.45 -1.36
CA TYR A 116 -13.78 8.00 -0.03
C TYR A 116 -14.81 9.08 0.30
N GLU A 117 -15.10 10.00 -0.61
CA GLU A 117 -16.13 11.02 -0.46
C GLU A 117 -17.53 10.41 -0.29
N GLN A 118 -17.85 9.38 -1.08
CA GLN A 118 -19.11 8.63 -0.96
C GLN A 118 -19.24 7.82 0.33
N SER A 119 -18.14 7.49 1.00
CA SER A 119 -18.19 6.76 2.27
C SER A 119 -18.89 7.55 3.38
N TRP A 120 -18.84 8.90 3.32
CA TRP A 120 -19.52 9.78 4.28
C TRP A 120 -21.04 9.65 4.21
N GLU A 121 -21.58 9.35 3.04
CA GLU A 121 -23.02 9.14 2.83
C GLU A 121 -23.49 7.76 3.32
N ASN A 122 -22.55 6.86 3.61
CA ASN A 122 -22.81 5.46 3.95
C ASN A 122 -22.26 5.10 5.34
N ASP A 123 -22.52 5.93 6.35
CA ASP A 123 -22.08 5.72 7.75
C ASP A 123 -20.57 5.47 7.88
N MET A 124 -19.75 6.19 7.11
CA MET A 124 -18.29 6.02 7.08
C MET A 124 -17.84 4.63 6.60
N ASN A 125 -18.65 3.95 5.78
CA ASN A 125 -18.30 2.65 5.23
C ASN A 125 -17.17 2.78 4.19
N ARG A 126 -15.96 2.44 4.61
CA ARG A 126 -14.75 2.46 3.77
C ARG A 126 -14.45 1.14 3.07
N ILE A 127 -15.28 0.09 3.25
CA ILE A 127 -15.08 -1.19 2.58
C ILE A 127 -14.97 -1.03 1.05
N PRO A 128 -15.80 -0.21 0.35
CA PRO A 128 -15.64 -0.01 -1.08
C PRO A 128 -14.29 0.59 -1.47
N VAL A 129 -13.76 1.52 -0.67
CA VAL A 129 -12.42 2.11 -0.88
C VAL A 129 -11.36 1.03 -0.78
N TYR A 130 -11.39 0.24 0.29
CA TYR A 130 -10.40 -0.81 0.55
C TYR A 130 -10.48 -1.95 -0.48
N GLN A 131 -11.69 -2.34 -0.89
CA GLN A 131 -11.90 -3.36 -1.91
C GLN A 131 -11.29 -2.89 -3.24
N TRP A 132 -11.54 -1.64 -3.64
CA TRP A 132 -10.96 -1.08 -4.86
C TRP A 132 -9.42 -1.08 -4.80
N LEU A 133 -8.85 -0.65 -3.68
CA LEU A 133 -7.39 -0.61 -3.47
C LEU A 133 -6.73 -1.99 -3.58
N ILE A 134 -7.43 -3.03 -3.14
CA ILE A 134 -7.00 -4.42 -3.29
C ILE A 134 -7.16 -4.86 -4.76
N ASP A 135 -8.30 -4.60 -5.39
CA ASP A 135 -8.58 -5.13 -6.72
C ASP A 135 -7.77 -4.48 -7.85
N ALA A 136 -7.38 -3.20 -7.70
CA ALA A 136 -6.81 -2.42 -8.80
C ALA A 136 -5.55 -3.03 -9.41
N ASN A 137 -4.64 -3.54 -8.57
CA ASN A 137 -3.32 -4.01 -9.01
C ASN A 137 -2.77 -5.19 -8.20
N SER A 138 -3.60 -5.85 -7.36
CA SER A 138 -3.14 -6.98 -6.55
C SER A 138 -2.87 -8.23 -7.40
N GLU A 139 -1.80 -8.94 -7.06
CA GLU A 139 -1.49 -10.25 -7.63
C GLU A 139 -2.37 -11.35 -7.02
N ASN A 140 -2.81 -11.17 -5.77
CA ASN A 140 -3.67 -12.07 -5.02
C ASN A 140 -4.87 -11.32 -4.41
N PRO A 141 -5.83 -10.82 -5.22
CA PRO A 141 -6.94 -10.03 -4.70
C PRO A 141 -7.80 -10.84 -3.74
N ILE A 142 -8.28 -10.18 -2.68
CA ILE A 142 -9.16 -10.77 -1.66
C ILE A 142 -10.50 -10.03 -1.63
N SER A 143 -11.57 -10.76 -1.31
CA SER A 143 -12.88 -10.15 -1.12
C SER A 143 -13.10 -9.75 0.34
N LEU A 144 -13.45 -8.48 0.54
CA LEU A 144 -13.82 -7.92 1.83
C LEU A 144 -15.32 -8.05 2.13
N ALA A 145 -16.12 -8.65 1.24
CA ALA A 145 -17.58 -8.78 1.40
C ALA A 145 -18.01 -9.51 2.69
N ASN A 146 -17.13 -10.36 3.24
CA ASN A 146 -17.37 -11.13 4.46
C ASN A 146 -16.67 -10.56 5.71
N LEU A 147 -15.95 -9.43 5.60
CA LEU A 147 -15.39 -8.75 6.76
C LEU A 147 -16.53 -8.15 7.57
N LYS A 148 -16.71 -8.64 8.80
CA LYS A 148 -17.60 -7.97 9.76
C LYS A 148 -17.01 -6.60 10.06
N MET A 149 -17.81 -5.54 9.99
CA MET A 149 -17.39 -4.16 10.31
C MET A 149 -16.73 -4.05 11.70
N ASP A 150 -17.14 -4.88 12.66
CA ASP A 150 -16.51 -4.96 14.00
C ASP A 150 -15.03 -5.35 13.96
N SER A 151 -14.55 -5.92 12.85
CA SER A 151 -13.15 -6.26 12.62
C SER A 151 -12.24 -5.06 12.28
N LEU A 152 -12.83 -3.89 12.01
CA LEU A 152 -12.11 -2.65 11.71
C LEU A 152 -12.01 -1.71 12.92
N ASN A 153 -12.76 -1.99 13.99
CA ASN A 153 -12.81 -1.18 15.21
C ASN A 153 -11.71 -1.49 16.25
N HIS A 154 -10.78 -2.41 15.99
CA HIS A 154 -9.78 -2.80 16.98
C HIS A 154 -8.73 -1.72 17.29
N LEU A 155 -8.79 -0.57 16.63
CA LEU A 155 -7.93 0.59 16.87
C LEU A 155 -8.68 1.77 17.52
N SER A 156 -9.94 1.62 17.93
CA SER A 156 -10.48 2.50 18.97
C SER A 156 -9.78 2.14 20.28
N GLN A 157 -8.67 2.82 20.56
CA GLN A 157 -8.16 2.91 21.92
C GLN A 157 -9.24 3.66 22.72
N ASP A 158 -10.12 2.92 23.36
CA ASP A 158 -10.89 3.45 24.48
C ASP A 158 -9.87 3.71 25.61
N GLU A 159 -9.78 4.97 26.04
CA GLU A 159 -9.11 5.38 27.28
C GLU A 159 -9.77 4.77 28.52
#